data_AF-A0A7A6VIN2-F1
#
_entry.id   AF-A0A7A6VIN2-F1
#
_cell.length_a   1.000
_cell.length_b   1.000
_cell.length_c   1.000
_cell.angle_alpha   90.00
_cell.angle_beta   90.00
_cell.angle_gamma   90.00
#
_symmetry.space_group_name_H-M   'P 1'
#
loop_
_entity.id
_entity.type
_entity.pdbx_description
1 polymer ?
#
loop_
_entity_poly.entity_id
_entity_poly.type
_entity_poly.pdbx_seq_one_letter_code
_entity_poly.pdbx_strand_id
1 'polypeptide(L)'
;KQDIMKLMAIQEQARGEQCFRDSEWDLQFHIQVALATQNSALAAIVEKMWTQRSHNPYWKKLHEHIDARTVDNWCDDHDQILKALIRKDPHAAKLAMWQHLENTKIMLFNETSDDFEFNADRYLFAENPVVHLDTATSGSK
;
A
#
# COMPACT_ATOMS: atom_id res chain seq x y z
N LYS A 1 13.55 -11.85 -13.00
CA LYS A 1 13.43 -13.11 -12.20
C LYS A 1 13.98 -12.91 -10.79
N GLN A 2 15.16 -12.30 -10.65
CA GLN A 2 15.74 -11.98 -9.34
C GLN A 2 14.86 -11.07 -8.47
N ASP A 3 14.21 -10.05 -9.04
CA ASP A 3 13.34 -9.14 -8.27
C ASP A 3 12.11 -9.82 -7.66
N ILE A 4 11.49 -10.74 -8.41
CA ILE A 4 10.36 -11.55 -7.90
C ILE A 4 10.81 -12.43 -6.73
N MET A 5 12.01 -13.02 -6.80
CA MET A 5 12.55 -13.82 -5.69
C MET A 5 12.78 -12.96 -4.45
N LYS A 6 13.26 -11.72 -4.61
CA LYS A 6 13.40 -10.78 -3.49
C LYS A 6 12.05 -10.41 -2.88
N LEU A 7 11.04 -10.11 -3.71
CA LEU A 7 9.68 -9.83 -3.23
C LEU A 7 9.07 -11.03 -2.48
N MET A 8 9.29 -12.26 -2.96
CA MET A 8 8.86 -13.47 -2.26
C MET A 8 9.54 -13.62 -0.89
N ALA A 9 10.85 -13.35 -0.81
CA ALA A 9 11.59 -13.44 0.45
C ALA A 9 11.12 -12.38 1.47
N ILE A 10 10.88 -11.14 1.02
CA ILE A 10 10.32 -10.07 1.87
C ILE A 10 8.95 -10.49 2.42
N GLN A 11 8.10 -11.07 1.57
CA GLN A 11 6.77 -11.50 1.96
C GLN A 11 6.79 -12.71 2.92
N GLU A 12 7.75 -13.61 2.76
CA GLU A 12 7.96 -14.72 3.68
C GLU A 12 8.41 -14.21 5.06
N GLN A 13 9.31 -13.23 5.10
CA GLN A 13 9.71 -12.56 6.33
C GLN A 13 8.52 -11.87 7.00
N ALA A 14 7.69 -11.16 6.23
CA ALA A 14 6.51 -10.47 6.74
C ALA A 14 5.62 -11.41 7.57
N ARG A 15 5.35 -12.63 7.07
CA ARG A 15 4.51 -13.63 7.75
C ARG A 15 5.09 -14.14 9.09
N GLY A 16 6.39 -13.94 9.32
CA GLY A 16 7.05 -14.27 10.58
C GLY A 16 6.94 -13.16 11.64
N GLU A 17 6.54 -11.95 11.25
CA GLU A 17 6.43 -10.82 12.16
C GLU A 17 5.10 -10.83 12.92
N GLN A 18 5.15 -10.39 14.18
CA GLN A 18 3.97 -10.30 15.06
C GLN A 18 3.35 -8.89 15.04
N CYS A 19 4.03 -7.93 14.41
CA CYS A 19 3.59 -6.55 14.31
C CYS A 19 3.82 -6.06 12.87
N PHE A 20 2.71 -5.84 12.16
CA PHE A 20 2.74 -5.43 10.76
C PHE A 20 2.71 -3.90 10.59
N ARG A 21 2.69 -3.15 11.70
CA ARG A 21 2.64 -1.69 11.67
C ARG A 21 4.00 -1.08 11.41
N ASP A 22 4.05 -0.16 10.45
CA ASP A 22 5.25 0.63 10.10
C ASP A 22 6.49 -0.26 9.94
N SER A 23 6.26 -1.47 9.48
CA SER A 23 7.22 -2.55 9.48
C SER A 23 8.20 -2.39 8.34
N GLU A 24 9.47 -2.67 8.61
CA GLU A 24 10.54 -2.54 7.62
C GLU A 24 10.25 -3.36 6.35
N TRP A 25 9.60 -4.51 6.47
CA TRP A 25 9.27 -5.34 5.30
C TRP A 25 8.31 -4.64 4.32
N ASP A 26 7.41 -3.78 4.79
CA ASP A 26 6.46 -3.03 3.96
C ASP A 26 7.21 -2.01 3.08
N LEU A 27 8.11 -1.24 3.70
CA LEU A 27 9.03 -0.35 3.00
C LEU A 27 9.86 -1.11 1.95
N GLN A 28 10.50 -2.20 2.36
CA GLN A 28 11.35 -2.99 1.49
C GLN A 28 10.56 -3.56 0.31
N PHE A 29 9.30 -3.98 0.52
CA PHE A 29 8.42 -4.44 -0.54
C PHE A 29 8.18 -3.34 -1.58
N HIS A 30 7.77 -2.15 -1.15
CA HIS A 30 7.49 -1.03 -2.05
C HIS A 30 8.75 -0.55 -2.80
N ILE A 31 9.90 -0.46 -2.13
CA ILE A 31 11.19 -0.15 -2.77
C ILE A 31 11.52 -1.21 -3.83
N GLN A 32 11.38 -2.49 -3.49
CA GLN A 32 11.74 -3.57 -4.41
C GLN A 32 10.79 -3.63 -5.62
N VAL A 33 9.51 -3.28 -5.47
CA VAL A 33 8.59 -3.08 -6.61
C VAL A 33 9.07 -1.91 -7.48
N ALA A 34 9.45 -0.77 -6.89
CA ALA A 34 9.98 0.36 -7.63
C ALA A 34 11.28 0.02 -8.37
N LEU A 35 12.22 -0.67 -7.73
CA LEU A 35 13.47 -1.14 -8.35
C LEU A 35 13.22 -2.11 -9.50
N ALA A 36 12.19 -2.96 -9.41
CA ALA A 36 11.81 -3.87 -10.49
C ALA A 36 11.43 -3.14 -11.78
N THR A 37 11.02 -1.87 -11.70
CA THR A 37 10.75 -1.02 -12.88
C THR A 37 12.03 -0.51 -13.58
N GLN A 38 13.21 -0.78 -13.01
CA GLN A 38 14.50 -0.23 -13.45
C GLN A 38 14.55 1.32 -13.44
N ASN A 39 13.71 1.94 -12.63
CA ASN A 39 13.68 3.39 -12.43
C ASN A 39 14.20 3.74 -11.03
N SER A 40 15.47 4.11 -10.94
CA SER A 40 16.10 4.50 -9.68
C SER A 40 15.53 5.78 -9.07
N ALA A 41 15.02 6.70 -9.89
CA ALA A 41 14.36 7.90 -9.40
C ALA A 41 13.05 7.56 -8.67
N LEU A 42 12.29 6.59 -9.17
CA LEU A 42 11.08 6.11 -8.50
C LEU A 42 11.39 5.48 -7.15
N ALA A 43 12.41 4.63 -7.06
CA ALA A 43 12.85 4.03 -5.80
C ALA A 43 13.26 5.10 -4.77
N ALA A 44 14.04 6.10 -5.20
CA ALA A 44 14.44 7.22 -4.35
C ALA A 44 13.25 8.06 -3.84
N ILE A 45 12.21 8.23 -4.66
CA ILE A 45 10.97 8.91 -4.24
C ILE A 45 10.26 8.11 -3.14
N VAL A 46 10.12 6.79 -3.31
CA VAL A 46 9.49 5.90 -2.31
C VAL A 46 10.24 5.97 -0.98
N GLU A 47 11.57 5.83 -0.99
CA GLU A 47 12.41 5.94 0.21
C GLU A 47 12.25 7.30 0.90
N LYS A 48 12.23 8.38 0.11
CA LYS A 48 12.09 9.74 0.64
C LYS A 48 10.72 9.98 1.27
N MET A 49 9.65 9.53 0.62
CA MET A 49 8.29 9.61 1.18
C MET A 49 8.18 8.84 2.49
N TRP A 50 8.76 7.64 2.56
CA TRP A 50 8.79 6.85 3.79
C TRP A 50 9.57 7.53 4.90
N THR A 51 10.73 8.11 4.58
CA THR A 51 11.55 8.85 5.54
C THR A 51 10.77 10.05 6.10
N GLN A 52 10.05 10.79 5.25
CA GLN A 52 9.22 11.91 5.69
C GLN A 52 8.07 11.45 6.61
N ARG A 53 7.40 10.36 6.24
CA ARG A 53 6.37 9.70 7.05
C ARG A 53 6.92 9.30 8.43
N SER A 54 8.05 8.61 8.48
CA SER A 54 8.69 8.11 9.71
C SER A 54 9.13 9.23 10.66
N HIS A 55 9.50 10.41 10.13
CA HIS A 55 9.89 11.55 10.94
C HIS A 55 8.73 12.47 11.32
N ASN A 56 7.53 12.28 10.76
CA ASN A 56 6.39 13.13 11.04
C ASN A 56 5.80 12.82 12.43
N PRO A 57 5.80 13.78 13.38
CA PRO A 57 5.24 13.57 14.72
C PRO A 57 3.75 13.20 14.70
N TYR A 58 2.97 13.73 13.75
CA TYR A 58 1.55 13.38 13.61
C TYR A 58 1.38 11.94 13.16
N TRP A 59 2.25 11.46 12.27
CA TRP A 59 2.23 10.06 11.82
C TRP A 59 2.52 9.09 12.96
N LYS A 60 3.57 9.38 13.75
CA LYS A 60 3.90 8.62 14.95
C LYS A 60 2.74 8.59 15.93
N LYS A 61 2.14 9.76 16.19
CA LYS A 61 1.03 9.88 17.12
C LYS A 61 -0.20 9.11 16.68
N LEU A 62 -0.52 9.16 15.38
CA LEU A 62 -1.57 8.34 14.78
C LEU A 62 -1.32 6.84 14.99
N HIS A 63 -0.09 6.38 14.72
CA HIS A 63 0.26 4.96 14.80
C HIS A 63 0.27 4.40 16.22
N GLU A 64 0.38 5.24 17.25
CA GLU A 64 0.24 4.82 18.65
C GLU A 64 -1.17 4.30 18.98
N HIS A 65 -2.21 4.79 18.30
CA HIS A 65 -3.62 4.52 18.64
C HIS A 65 -4.25 3.40 17.81
N ILE A 66 -3.65 3.04 16.68
CA ILE A 66 -4.12 1.93 15.83
C ILE A 66 -4.05 0.63 16.66
N ASP A 67 -5.01 -0.29 16.57
CA ASP A 67 -4.90 -1.64 17.17
C ASP A 67 -4.01 -2.55 16.30
N ALA A 68 -3.12 -3.35 16.91
CA ALA A 68 -2.22 -4.23 16.16
C ALA A 68 -3.00 -5.26 15.32
N ARG A 69 -4.24 -5.55 15.73
CA ARG A 69 -5.16 -6.49 15.06
C ARG A 69 -5.80 -5.96 13.78
N THR A 70 -5.85 -4.65 13.55
CA THR A 70 -6.44 -4.09 12.31
C THR A 70 -5.50 -4.14 11.10
N VAL A 71 -4.27 -4.64 11.28
CA VAL A 71 -3.19 -4.62 10.28
C VAL A 71 -2.94 -5.99 9.64
N ASP A 72 -3.68 -7.04 10.03
CA ASP A 72 -3.52 -8.40 9.51
C ASP A 72 -3.75 -8.51 7.98
N ASN A 73 -4.45 -7.54 7.36
CA ASN A 73 -4.83 -7.62 5.96
C ASN A 73 -3.71 -7.21 4.97
N TRP A 74 -2.61 -6.58 5.42
CA TRP A 74 -1.56 -6.07 4.52
C TRP A 74 -0.74 -7.17 3.86
N CYS A 75 -0.45 -8.25 4.59
CA CYS A 75 0.22 -9.42 4.00
C CYS A 75 -0.61 -10.01 2.85
N ASP A 76 -1.93 -10.11 3.03
CA ASP A 76 -2.83 -10.65 2.01
C ASP A 76 -2.92 -9.72 0.78
N ASP A 77 -2.96 -8.40 0.99
CA ASP A 77 -2.92 -7.43 -0.10
C ASP A 77 -1.61 -7.53 -0.90
N HIS A 78 -0.46 -7.61 -0.23
CA HIS A 78 0.85 -7.77 -0.86
C HIS A 78 0.96 -9.09 -1.65
N ASP A 79 0.30 -10.14 -1.18
CA ASP A 79 0.21 -11.41 -1.87
C ASP A 79 -0.50 -11.28 -3.22
N GLN A 80 -1.58 -10.49 -3.26
CA GLN A 80 -2.33 -10.25 -4.48
C GLN A 80 -1.50 -9.44 -5.49
N ILE A 81 -0.77 -8.44 -5.01
CA ILE A 81 0.19 -7.67 -5.83
C ILE A 81 1.27 -8.61 -6.39
N LEU A 82 1.90 -9.41 -5.53
CA LEU A 82 2.96 -10.33 -5.92
C LEU A 82 2.46 -11.38 -6.93
N LYS A 83 1.27 -11.94 -6.73
CA LYS A 83 0.64 -12.87 -7.68
C LYS A 83 0.43 -12.23 -9.06
N ALA A 84 0.02 -10.97 -9.11
CA ALA A 84 -0.15 -10.25 -10.38
C ALA A 84 1.19 -9.97 -11.07
N LEU A 85 2.22 -9.58 -10.29
CA LEU A 85 3.58 -9.37 -10.79
C LEU A 85 4.21 -10.66 -11.34
N ILE A 86 4.01 -11.80 -10.66
CA ILE A 86 4.48 -13.13 -11.12
C ILE A 86 3.84 -13.49 -12.47
N ARG A 87 2.55 -13.21 -12.63
CA ARG A 87 1.81 -13.43 -13.89
C ARG A 87 2.19 -12.43 -14.98
N LYS A 88 2.97 -11.39 -14.65
CA LYS A 88 3.31 -10.26 -15.53
C LYS A 88 2.06 -9.57 -16.07
N ASP A 89 1.03 -9.45 -15.25
CA ASP A 89 -0.20 -8.76 -15.59
C ASP A 89 -0.15 -7.32 -15.04
N PRO A 90 0.15 -6.31 -15.89
CA PRO A 90 0.27 -4.92 -15.44
C PRO A 90 -1.06 -4.33 -14.97
N HIS A 91 -2.19 -4.76 -15.55
CA HIS A 91 -3.51 -4.25 -15.15
C HIS A 91 -3.91 -4.81 -13.79
N ALA A 92 -3.75 -6.11 -13.58
CA ALA A 92 -4.00 -6.73 -12.28
C ALA A 92 -3.05 -6.20 -11.20
N ALA A 93 -1.77 -5.96 -11.52
CA ALA A 93 -0.81 -5.41 -10.55
C ALA A 93 -1.19 -3.99 -10.13
N LYS A 94 -1.60 -3.15 -11.09
CA LYS A 94 -2.10 -1.80 -10.81
C LYS A 94 -3.36 -1.83 -9.95
N LEU A 95 -4.33 -2.69 -10.28
CA LEU A 95 -5.57 -2.82 -9.53
C LEU A 95 -5.32 -3.32 -8.10
N ALA A 96 -4.46 -4.33 -7.93
CA ALA A 96 -4.11 -4.87 -6.61
C ALA A 96 -3.40 -3.82 -5.74
N MET A 97 -2.46 -3.06 -6.30
CA MET A 97 -1.79 -1.98 -5.57
C MET A 97 -2.77 -0.85 -5.20
N TRP A 98 -3.69 -0.52 -6.10
CA TRP A 98 -4.74 0.47 -5.80
C TRP A 98 -5.65 0.00 -4.67
N GLN A 99 -6.10 -1.26 -4.70
CA GLN A 99 -6.93 -1.83 -3.65
C GLN A 99 -6.21 -1.84 -2.29
N HIS A 100 -4.92 -2.18 -2.28
CA HIS A 100 -4.08 -2.10 -1.08
C HIS A 100 -4.04 -0.68 -0.50
N LEU A 101 -3.82 0.34 -1.34
CA LEU A 101 -3.83 1.73 -0.90
C LEU A 101 -5.20 2.16 -0.35
N GLU A 102 -6.29 1.71 -0.96
CA GLU A 102 -7.65 2.00 -0.50
C GLU A 102 -7.96 1.32 0.84
N ASN A 103 -7.53 0.07 1.03
CA ASN A 103 -7.66 -0.64 2.30
C ASN A 103 -6.88 0.08 3.41
N THR A 104 -5.64 0.47 3.13
CA THR A 104 -4.81 1.26 4.06
C THR A 104 -5.45 2.60 4.39
N LYS A 105 -6.01 3.29 3.40
CA LYS A 105 -6.74 4.55 3.60
C LYS A 105 -7.95 4.36 4.53
N ILE A 106 -8.79 3.37 4.27
CA ILE A 106 -9.99 3.07 5.08
C ILE A 106 -9.60 2.72 6.51
N MET A 107 -8.56 1.90 6.70
CA MET A 107 -8.05 1.57 8.02
C MET A 107 -7.62 2.82 8.77
N LEU A 108 -6.77 3.67 8.17
CA LEU A 108 -6.33 4.91 8.81
C LEU A 108 -7.49 5.85 9.15
N PHE A 109 -8.52 5.95 8.30
CA PHE A 109 -9.72 6.75 8.60
C PHE A 109 -10.55 6.19 9.76
N ASN A 110 -10.72 4.88 9.84
CA ASN A 110 -11.47 4.28 10.93
C ASN A 110 -10.75 4.48 12.27
N GLU A 111 -9.43 4.31 12.29
CA GLU A 111 -8.60 4.48 13.50
C GLU A 111 -8.48 5.94 13.95
N THR A 112 -8.70 6.91 13.04
CA THR A 112 -8.71 8.35 13.36
C THR A 112 -10.09 8.88 13.73
N SER A 113 -11.16 8.14 13.43
CA SER A 113 -12.52 8.66 13.56
C SER A 113 -13.04 8.80 14.99
N ASP A 114 -12.40 8.13 15.96
CA ASP A 114 -12.76 8.24 17.38
C ASP A 114 -12.10 9.43 18.10
N ASP A 115 -10.97 9.95 17.60
CA ASP A 115 -10.15 10.96 18.29
C ASP A 115 -10.28 12.39 17.74
N PHE A 116 -10.89 12.58 16.56
CA PHE A 116 -11.04 13.90 15.95
C PHE A 116 -12.50 14.26 15.69
N GLU A 117 -13.00 15.28 16.40
CA GLU A 117 -14.30 15.94 16.24
C GLU A 117 -14.59 16.52 14.82
N PHE A 118 -13.73 16.26 13.83
CA PHE A 118 -13.79 16.88 12.51
C PHE A 118 -13.78 15.85 11.38
N ASN A 119 -14.97 15.33 11.06
CA ASN A 119 -15.26 14.44 9.92
C ASN A 119 -15.08 15.09 8.52
N ALA A 120 -14.37 16.22 8.39
CA ALA A 120 -14.31 16.97 7.13
C ALA A 120 -13.49 16.25 6.05
N ASP A 121 -12.40 15.59 6.42
CA ASP A 121 -11.49 14.97 5.44
C ASP A 121 -12.07 13.70 4.82
N ARG A 122 -13.00 13.02 5.51
CA ARG A 122 -13.69 11.83 4.98
C ARG A 122 -14.41 12.10 3.66
N TYR A 123 -14.98 13.31 3.50
CA TYR A 123 -15.68 13.71 2.28
C TYR A 123 -14.72 14.14 1.17
N LEU A 124 -13.54 14.68 1.51
CA LEU A 124 -12.55 15.15 0.53
C LEU A 124 -11.88 13.99 -0.22
N PHE A 125 -11.70 12.84 0.44
CA PHE A 125 -10.99 11.67 -0.10
C PHE A 125 -11.90 10.48 -0.44
N ALA A 126 -13.22 10.71 -0.54
CA ALA A 126 -14.20 9.69 -0.88
C ALA A 126 -14.24 9.35 -2.39
N GLU A 127 -13.76 10.25 -3.26
CA GLU A 127 -13.83 10.07 -4.71
C GLU A 127 -12.60 9.33 -5.27
N ASN A 128 -12.85 8.38 -6.18
CA ASN A 128 -11.81 7.60 -6.84
C ASN A 128 -11.31 8.32 -8.12
N PRO A 129 -10.01 8.65 -8.26
CA PRO A 129 -9.49 9.28 -9.47
C PRO A 129 -9.39 8.33 -10.69
N VAL A 130 -9.73 7.04 -10.54
CA VAL A 130 -9.52 5.99 -11.56
C VAL A 130 -10.81 5.63 -12.33
N VAL A 131 -11.90 6.38 -12.17
CA VAL A 131 -13.24 6.11 -12.77
C VAL A 131 -13.24 5.98 -14.31
N HIS A 132 -12.17 6.39 -15.00
CA HIS A 132 -12.09 6.36 -16.47
C HIS A 132 -11.54 5.06 -17.10
N LEU A 133 -11.24 4.00 -16.35
CA LEU A 133 -10.72 2.76 -16.94
C LEU A 133 -11.80 1.74 -17.36
N ASP A 134 -13.03 1.87 -16.85
CA ASP A 134 -14.12 0.92 -17.16
C ASP A 134 -14.97 1.33 -18.37
N THR A 135 -14.92 2.60 -18.80
CA THR A 135 -15.74 3.09 -19.91
C THR A 135 -15.13 2.86 -21.30
N ALA A 136 -13.90 2.35 -21.41
CA ALA A 136 -13.22 2.15 -22.69
C ALA A 136 -13.49 0.77 -23.35
N THR A 137 -14.18 -0.17 -22.68
CA THR A 137 -14.38 -1.53 -23.21
C THR A 137 -15.82 -1.91 -23.56
N SER A 138 -16.80 -1.01 -23.38
CA SER A 138 -18.21 -1.28 -23.75
C SER A 138 -18.74 -0.38 -24.89
N GLY A 139 -17.89 -0.09 -25.89
CA GLY A 139 -18.22 0.77 -27.03
C GLY A 139 -17.92 0.13 -28.38
N SER A 140 -18.25 -1.15 -28.56
CA SER A 140 -18.32 -1.78 -29.89
C SER A 140 -19.27 -2.97 -29.84
N LYS A 141 -20.54 -2.68 -30.06
CA LYS A 141 -21.47 -3.43 -30.90
C LYS A 141 -22.71 -2.59 -31.15
#